data_AF-A0A9X0CVP0-F1
#
_entry.id   AF-A0A9X0CVP0-F1
#
_cell.length_a   1.000
_cell.length_b   1.000
_cell.length_c   1.000
_cell.angle_alpha   90.00
_cell.angle_beta   90.00
_cell.angle_gamma   90.00
#
_symmetry.space_group_name_H-M   'P 1'
#
loop_
_entity.id
_entity.type
_entity.pdbx_description
1 polymer ?
#
loop_
_entity_poly.entity_id
_entity_poly.type
_entity_poly.pdbx_seq_one_letter_code
_entity_poly.pdbx_strand_id
1 'polypeptide(L)'
;MLSALERFLCCMHLKRHLTRVIQSEELLTLVRNELSCLVFKATQPTTNLQYVVGVDPSYTALRLSAKSPHGQEQSWKDELNTLERFFETRVVCAPYKASAITAFARLLGAPASILRDCIKIMKLELNHDPTKLKWRVEWCLSIPPNGPEIAPPGTPAVVLKGKMFSLYNSADRSRHPPLARSR
;
A
#
# COMPACT_ATOMS: atom_id res chain seq x y z
N MET A 1 -4.02 3.24 22.59
CA MET A 1 -4.31 2.04 21.78
C MET A 1 -5.79 2.11 21.39
N LEU A 2 -6.16 1.77 20.15
CA LEU A 2 -7.58 1.75 19.75
C LEU A 2 -8.34 0.62 20.47
N SER A 3 -9.61 0.85 20.77
CA SER A 3 -10.54 -0.15 21.28
C SER A 3 -10.93 -1.18 20.21
N ALA A 4 -11.51 -2.31 20.61
CA ALA A 4 -12.00 -3.33 19.68
C ALA A 4 -13.11 -2.79 18.75
N LEU A 5 -14.02 -1.96 19.30
CA LEU A 5 -15.09 -1.32 18.53
C LEU A 5 -14.54 -0.36 17.48
N GLU A 6 -13.55 0.47 17.84
CA GLU A 6 -12.92 1.39 16.88
C GLU A 6 -12.23 0.64 15.74
N ARG A 7 -11.49 -0.45 16.06
CA ARG A 7 -10.89 -1.30 15.03
C ARG A 7 -11.94 -1.90 14.11
N PHE A 8 -13.04 -2.40 14.67
CA PHE A 8 -14.16 -2.92 13.91
C PHE A 8 -14.72 -1.89 12.91
N LEU A 9 -15.07 -0.70 13.41
CA LEU A 9 -15.61 0.37 12.58
C LEU A 9 -14.60 0.79 11.49
N CYS A 10 -13.32 0.89 11.83
CA CYS A 10 -12.27 1.21 10.87
C CYS A 10 -12.11 0.14 9.79
N CYS A 11 -12.06 -1.15 10.15
CA CYS A 11 -11.93 -2.24 9.19
C CYS A 11 -13.13 -2.30 8.24
N MET A 12 -14.34 -2.18 8.76
CA MET A 12 -15.55 -2.16 7.94
C MET A 12 -15.61 -0.91 7.03
N HIS A 13 -15.21 0.24 7.55
CA HIS A 13 -15.11 1.48 6.77
C HIS A 13 -14.09 1.34 5.63
N LEU A 14 -12.87 0.87 5.92
CA LEU A 14 -11.81 0.70 4.93
C LEU A 14 -12.16 -0.35 3.88
N LYS A 15 -12.77 -1.48 4.27
CA LYS A 15 -13.25 -2.48 3.31
C LYS A 15 -14.30 -1.89 2.37
N ARG A 16 -15.30 -1.19 2.91
CA ARG A 16 -16.33 -0.52 2.11
C ARG A 16 -15.74 0.55 1.20
N HIS A 17 -14.74 1.29 1.68
CA HIS A 17 -14.02 2.28 0.89
C HIS A 17 -13.23 1.63 -0.24
N LEU A 18 -12.48 0.57 0.03
CA LEU A 18 -11.73 -0.21 -0.96
C LEU A 18 -12.65 -0.72 -2.07
N THR A 19 -13.82 -1.27 -1.74
CA THR A 19 -14.81 -1.69 -2.74
C THR A 19 -15.20 -0.55 -3.69
N ARG A 20 -15.45 0.65 -3.17
CA ARG A 20 -15.76 1.83 -4.00
C ARG A 20 -14.60 2.23 -4.89
N VAL A 21 -13.38 2.22 -4.35
CA VAL A 21 -12.18 2.55 -5.14
C VAL A 21 -12.05 1.56 -6.31
N ILE A 22 -12.14 0.26 -6.05
CA ILE A 22 -12.06 -0.77 -7.10
C ILE A 22 -13.13 -0.55 -8.17
N GLN A 23 -14.35 -0.17 -7.80
CA GLN A 23 -15.44 0.09 -8.75
C GLN A 23 -15.22 1.38 -9.57
N SER A 24 -14.48 2.35 -9.05
CA SER A 24 -14.18 3.61 -9.74
C SER A 24 -12.92 3.56 -10.60
N GLU A 25 -12.04 2.58 -10.41
CA GLU A 25 -10.74 2.48 -11.08
C GLU A 25 -10.83 1.58 -12.32
N GLU A 26 -10.48 2.10 -13.49
CA GLU A 26 -10.52 1.35 -14.77
C GLU A 26 -9.52 0.20 -14.84
N LEU A 27 -8.45 0.27 -14.04
CA LEU A 27 -7.35 -0.70 -14.02
C LEU A 27 -7.61 -1.90 -13.10
N LEU A 28 -8.73 -1.88 -12.37
CA LEU A 28 -9.13 -2.95 -11.47
C LEU A 28 -10.51 -3.47 -11.86
N THR A 29 -10.75 -4.75 -11.58
CA THR A 29 -12.06 -5.35 -11.79
C THR A 29 -12.49 -6.09 -10.54
N LEU A 30 -13.63 -5.70 -9.99
CA LEU A 30 -14.27 -6.40 -8.90
C LEU A 30 -14.77 -7.77 -9.38
N VAL A 31 -14.34 -8.84 -8.72
CA VAL A 31 -14.75 -10.21 -9.03
C VAL A 31 -15.81 -10.70 -8.05
N ARG A 32 -15.64 -10.39 -6.76
CA ARG A 32 -16.55 -10.81 -5.70
C ARG A 32 -16.56 -9.85 -4.53
N ASN A 33 -17.71 -9.63 -3.92
CA ASN A 33 -17.86 -8.83 -2.71
C ASN A 33 -18.80 -9.54 -1.72
N GLU A 34 -18.21 -10.19 -0.73
CA GLU A 34 -18.89 -10.86 0.38
C GLU A 34 -18.67 -10.08 1.69
N LEU A 35 -19.37 -10.44 2.77
CA LEU A 35 -19.19 -9.76 4.06
C LEU A 35 -17.78 -9.93 4.63
N SER A 36 -17.24 -11.15 4.59
CA SER A 36 -15.92 -11.50 5.12
C SER A 36 -14.78 -11.34 4.12
N CYS A 37 -15.09 -11.14 2.83
CA CYS A 37 -14.09 -11.23 1.77
C CYS A 37 -14.40 -10.33 0.57
N LEU A 38 -13.36 -9.73 -0.02
CA LEU A 38 -13.42 -8.93 -1.23
C LEU A 38 -12.39 -9.47 -2.23
N VAL A 39 -12.84 -9.90 -3.41
CA VAL A 39 -11.97 -10.43 -4.48
C VAL A 39 -11.99 -9.51 -5.67
N PHE A 40 -10.82 -9.13 -6.16
CA PHE A 40 -10.66 -8.29 -7.34
C PHE A 40 -9.38 -8.67 -8.09
N LYS A 41 -9.21 -8.18 -9.31
CA LYS A 41 -8.03 -8.44 -10.13
C LYS A 41 -7.60 -7.20 -10.89
N ALA A 42 -6.33 -7.14 -11.25
CA ALA A 42 -5.86 -6.12 -12.20
C ALA A 42 -6.40 -6.44 -13.60
N THR A 43 -6.85 -5.42 -14.32
CA THR A 43 -7.41 -5.54 -15.68
C THR A 43 -6.30 -5.64 -16.75
N GLN A 44 -5.08 -5.22 -16.41
CA GLN A 44 -3.93 -5.26 -17.31
C GLN A 44 -3.53 -6.70 -17.67
N PRO A 45 -3.41 -7.05 -18.97
CA PRO A 45 -3.15 -8.42 -19.42
C PRO A 45 -1.76 -8.93 -19.01
N THR A 46 -0.83 -8.03 -18.69
CA THR A 46 0.55 -8.35 -18.32
C THR A 46 0.71 -8.78 -16.87
N THR A 47 -0.28 -8.50 -16.02
CA THR A 47 -0.12 -8.65 -14.57
C THR A 47 -0.99 -9.76 -14.00
N ASN A 48 -2.22 -9.99 -14.53
CA ASN A 48 -3.11 -11.13 -14.20
C ASN A 48 -3.16 -11.57 -12.71
N LEU A 49 -2.85 -10.65 -11.77
CA LEU A 49 -2.85 -10.91 -10.34
C LEU A 49 -4.29 -10.84 -9.83
N GLN A 50 -4.64 -11.80 -8.99
CA GLN A 50 -5.89 -11.78 -8.23
C GLN A 50 -5.58 -11.42 -6.78
N TYR A 51 -6.35 -10.50 -6.24
CA TYR A 51 -6.24 -10.02 -4.87
C TYR A 51 -7.48 -10.39 -4.09
N VAL A 52 -7.27 -10.83 -2.86
CA VAL A 52 -8.29 -11.23 -1.90
C VAL A 52 -8.05 -10.42 -0.63
N VAL A 53 -9.00 -9.57 -0.25
CA VAL A 53 -8.97 -8.87 1.03
C VAL A 53 -9.97 -9.52 1.96
N GLY A 54 -9.45 -10.28 2.91
CA GLY A 54 -10.21 -10.95 3.95
C GLY A 54 -10.34 -10.10 5.21
N VAL A 55 -11.47 -10.24 5.88
CA VAL A 55 -11.70 -9.74 7.23
C VAL A 55 -11.42 -10.88 8.21
N ASP A 56 -10.70 -10.61 9.29
CA ASP A 56 -10.50 -11.60 10.35
C ASP A 56 -11.84 -12.00 11.04
N PRO A 57 -11.92 -13.16 11.71
CA PRO A 57 -13.16 -13.58 12.40
C PRO A 57 -13.64 -12.60 13.47
N SER A 58 -12.72 -11.84 14.08
CA SER A 58 -13.01 -10.76 15.04
C SER A 58 -13.46 -9.45 14.39
N TYR A 59 -13.41 -9.33 13.06
CA TYR A 59 -13.70 -8.12 12.30
C TYR A 59 -12.87 -6.89 12.68
N THR A 60 -11.69 -7.09 13.28
CA THR A 60 -10.77 -6.05 13.75
C THR A 60 -9.53 -5.87 12.88
N ALA A 61 -9.37 -6.68 11.83
CA ALA A 61 -8.23 -6.62 10.91
C ALA A 61 -8.66 -6.94 9.47
N LEU A 62 -7.98 -6.30 8.52
CA LEU A 62 -8.04 -6.65 7.10
C LEU A 62 -6.72 -7.29 6.69
N ARG A 63 -6.77 -8.35 5.90
CA ARG A 63 -5.57 -9.02 5.36
C ARG A 63 -5.68 -9.13 3.86
N LEU A 64 -4.57 -8.85 3.18
CA LEU A 64 -4.45 -9.04 1.74
C LEU A 64 -3.82 -10.42 1.49
N SER A 65 -4.36 -11.14 0.52
CA SER A 65 -3.71 -12.28 -0.10
C SER A 65 -3.71 -12.08 -1.61
N ALA A 66 -2.54 -12.22 -2.22
CA ALA A 66 -2.36 -12.06 -3.66
C ALA A 66 -1.99 -13.40 -4.29
N LYS A 67 -2.63 -13.72 -5.41
CA LYS A 67 -2.35 -14.94 -6.18
C LYS A 67 -1.59 -14.57 -7.45
N SER A 68 -0.44 -15.21 -7.65
CA SER A 68 0.36 -15.08 -8.87
C SER A 68 -0.38 -15.60 -10.09
N PRO A 69 -0.02 -15.14 -11.29
CA PRO A 69 -0.47 -15.76 -12.53
C PRO A 69 0.06 -17.20 -12.60
N HIS A 70 -0.69 -18.06 -13.28
CA HIS A 70 -0.33 -19.46 -13.46
C HIS A 70 1.04 -19.59 -14.13
N GLY A 71 1.95 -20.38 -13.53
CA GLY A 71 3.30 -20.62 -14.05
C GLY A 71 4.33 -19.53 -13.73
N GLN A 72 3.98 -18.53 -12.91
CA GLN A 72 4.91 -17.51 -12.41
C GLN A 72 5.00 -17.46 -10.89
N GLU A 73 4.57 -18.51 -10.20
CA GLU A 73 4.47 -18.57 -8.74
C GLU A 73 5.82 -18.25 -8.08
N GLN A 74 6.90 -18.88 -8.55
CA GLN A 74 8.24 -18.67 -8.00
C GLN A 74 8.76 -17.25 -8.26
N SER A 75 8.41 -16.63 -9.38
CA SER A 75 8.86 -15.28 -9.74
C SER A 75 8.14 -14.17 -8.97
N TRP A 76 7.00 -14.46 -8.36
CA TRP A 76 6.18 -13.48 -7.64
C TRP A 76 6.18 -13.73 -6.13
N LYS A 77 6.66 -14.87 -5.67
CA LYS A 77 6.56 -15.29 -4.26
C LYS A 77 7.06 -14.23 -3.29
N ASP A 78 8.27 -13.71 -3.48
CA ASP A 78 8.86 -12.73 -2.58
C ASP A 78 8.19 -11.35 -2.69
N GLU A 79 7.79 -10.96 -3.90
CA GLU A 79 7.10 -9.71 -4.15
C GLU A 79 5.70 -9.70 -3.52
N LEU A 80 4.93 -10.78 -3.68
CA LEU A 80 3.58 -10.90 -3.11
C LEU A 80 3.64 -10.96 -1.58
N ASN A 81 4.57 -11.72 -1.00
CA ASN A 81 4.78 -11.73 0.46
C ASN A 81 5.10 -10.33 1.00
N THR A 82 5.93 -9.56 0.28
CA THR A 82 6.25 -8.17 0.65
C THR A 82 5.01 -7.29 0.56
N LEU A 83 4.24 -7.42 -0.51
CA LEU A 83 3.02 -6.64 -0.75
C LEU A 83 1.94 -6.90 0.30
N GLU A 84 1.71 -8.16 0.66
CA GLU A 84 0.77 -8.59 1.71
C GLU A 84 1.17 -8.02 3.07
N ARG A 85 2.45 -8.15 3.45
CA ARG A 85 2.97 -7.60 4.71
C ARG A 85 2.90 -6.07 4.73
N PHE A 86 3.18 -5.41 3.61
CA PHE A 86 3.09 -3.97 3.50
C PHE A 86 1.65 -3.48 3.70
N PHE A 87 0.68 -4.17 3.12
CA PHE A 87 -0.74 -3.86 3.32
C PHE A 87 -1.09 -3.84 4.81
N GLU A 88 -0.77 -4.92 5.54
CA GLU A 88 -1.10 -5.03 6.97
C GLU A 88 -0.40 -4.00 7.85
N THR A 89 0.88 -3.71 7.57
CA THR A 89 1.72 -2.90 8.46
C THR A 89 1.72 -1.41 8.14
N ARG A 90 1.38 -1.01 6.90
CA ARG A 90 1.48 0.38 6.42
C ARG A 90 0.18 0.92 5.83
N VAL A 91 -0.70 0.09 5.29
CA VAL A 91 -1.92 0.54 4.60
C VAL A 91 -3.13 0.46 5.52
N VAL A 92 -3.38 -0.70 6.14
CA VAL A 92 -4.47 -0.94 7.09
C VAL A 92 -3.98 -0.89 8.53
N CYS A 93 -3.17 0.12 8.86
CA CYS A 93 -2.67 0.36 10.21
C CYS A 93 -3.21 1.66 10.80
N ALA A 94 -3.19 1.79 12.12
CA ALA A 94 -3.53 3.04 12.79
C ALA A 94 -2.44 4.11 12.56
N PRO A 95 -2.79 5.40 12.36
CA PRO A 95 -4.15 5.91 12.15
C PRO A 95 -4.69 5.50 10.77
N TYR A 96 -5.87 4.87 10.74
CA TYR A 96 -6.47 4.34 9.52
C TYR A 96 -6.85 5.48 8.56
N LYS A 97 -6.38 5.41 7.30
CA LYS A 97 -6.59 6.46 6.29
C LYS A 97 -7.23 5.89 5.03
N ALA A 98 -8.37 6.45 4.62
CA ALA A 98 -9.03 6.10 3.37
C ALA A 98 -8.15 6.41 2.14
N SER A 99 -7.39 7.51 2.17
CA SER A 99 -6.46 7.86 1.09
C SER A 99 -5.32 6.86 0.93
N ALA A 100 -4.88 6.22 2.03
CA ALA A 100 -3.87 5.18 1.98
C ALA A 100 -4.36 3.94 1.23
N ILE A 101 -5.60 3.52 1.49
CA ILE A 101 -6.29 2.48 0.74
C ILE A 101 -6.44 2.85 -0.73
N THR A 102 -6.85 4.08 -1.03
CA THR A 102 -7.00 4.54 -2.42
C THR A 102 -5.66 4.49 -3.17
N ALA A 103 -4.59 5.01 -2.59
CA ALA A 103 -3.26 5.01 -3.20
C ALA A 103 -2.74 3.58 -3.41
N PHE A 104 -2.90 2.72 -2.40
CA PHE A 104 -2.48 1.32 -2.50
C PHE A 104 -3.29 0.55 -3.55
N ALA A 105 -4.62 0.69 -3.56
CA ALA A 105 -5.48 0.03 -4.54
C ALA A 105 -5.11 0.44 -5.98
N ARG A 106 -4.92 1.73 -6.24
CA ARG A 106 -4.43 2.21 -7.54
C ARG A 106 -3.14 1.52 -7.94
N LEU A 107 -2.16 1.47 -7.04
CA LEU A 107 -0.90 0.80 -7.29
C LEU A 107 -1.07 -0.68 -7.68
N LEU A 108 -2.03 -1.41 -7.11
CA LEU A 108 -2.31 -2.80 -7.51
C LEU A 108 -2.79 -2.93 -8.96
N GLY A 109 -3.34 -1.86 -9.54
CA GLY A 109 -3.72 -1.80 -10.96
C GLY A 109 -2.56 -1.42 -11.89
N ALA A 110 -1.38 -1.08 -11.35
CA ALA A 110 -0.23 -0.69 -12.15
C ALA A 110 0.32 -1.87 -12.98
N PRO A 111 0.99 -1.60 -14.11
CA PRO A 111 1.75 -2.62 -14.86
C PRO A 111 2.73 -3.38 -13.97
N ALA A 112 2.91 -4.68 -14.23
CA ALA A 112 3.77 -5.57 -13.45
C ALA A 112 5.18 -5.02 -13.17
N SER A 113 5.83 -4.39 -14.15
CA SER A 113 7.15 -3.78 -13.98
C SER A 113 7.14 -2.66 -12.93
N ILE A 114 6.18 -1.73 -13.05
CA ILE A 114 6.00 -0.63 -12.11
C ILE A 114 5.66 -1.16 -10.71
N LEU A 115 4.74 -2.12 -10.63
CA LEU A 115 4.35 -2.73 -9.36
C LEU A 115 5.57 -3.39 -8.68
N ARG A 116 6.37 -4.17 -9.41
CA ARG A 116 7.59 -4.80 -8.87
C ARG A 116 8.60 -3.77 -8.38
N ASP A 117 8.81 -2.68 -9.10
CA ASP A 117 9.72 -1.62 -8.65
C ASP A 117 9.20 -0.92 -7.38
N CYS A 118 7.89 -0.70 -7.28
CA CYS A 118 7.29 -0.17 -6.05
C CYS A 118 7.43 -1.15 -4.87
N ILE A 119 7.26 -2.45 -5.11
CA ILE A 119 7.45 -3.49 -4.09
C ILE A 119 8.90 -3.53 -3.58
N LYS A 120 9.90 -3.28 -4.44
CA LYS A 120 11.29 -3.14 -3.98
C LYS A 120 11.45 -1.98 -3.01
N ILE A 121 10.79 -0.85 -3.26
CA ILE A 121 10.81 0.31 -2.35
C ILE A 121 10.08 -0.02 -1.04
N MET A 122 8.92 -0.67 -1.10
CA MET A 122 8.21 -1.17 0.09
C MET A 122 9.09 -2.11 0.92
N LYS A 123 9.87 -2.98 0.27
CA LYS A 123 10.80 -3.90 0.94
C LYS A 123 11.89 -3.17 1.71
N LEU A 124 12.39 -2.05 1.18
CA LEU A 124 13.38 -1.21 1.86
C LEU A 124 12.80 -0.55 3.11
N GLU A 125 11.54 -0.09 3.05
CA GLU A 125 10.87 0.46 4.23
C GLU A 125 10.56 -0.59 5.29
N LEU A 126 10.12 -1.79 4.88
CA LEU A 126 9.79 -2.88 5.80
C LEU A 126 11.01 -3.46 6.50
N ASN A 127 12.18 -3.47 5.84
CA ASN A 127 13.41 -4.06 6.36
C ASN A 127 14.48 -2.99 6.62
N HIS A 128 14.08 -1.83 7.15
CA HIS A 128 15.03 -0.78 7.48
C HIS A 128 16.06 -1.27 8.51
N ASP A 129 17.31 -1.39 8.06
CA ASP A 129 18.46 -1.71 8.90
C ASP A 129 19.35 -0.46 9.02
N PRO A 130 19.33 0.24 10.17
CA PRO A 130 20.08 1.48 10.37
C PRO A 130 21.60 1.26 10.35
N THR A 131 22.07 0.01 10.47
CA THR A 131 23.50 -0.31 10.39
C THR A 131 23.99 -0.41 8.94
N LYS A 132 23.08 -0.68 7.99
CA LYS A 132 23.40 -0.87 6.56
C LYS A 132 22.96 0.31 5.69
N LEU A 133 21.91 1.03 6.10
CA LEU A 133 21.32 2.12 5.33
C LEU A 133 21.47 3.46 6.05
N LYS A 134 22.14 4.41 5.39
CA LYS A 134 22.30 5.79 5.89
C LYS A 134 21.02 6.63 5.82
N TRP A 135 19.99 6.12 5.13
CA TRP A 135 18.74 6.83 4.86
C TRP A 135 17.58 5.95 5.24
N ARG A 136 16.54 6.57 5.79
CA ARG A 136 15.26 5.90 6.03
C ARG A 136 14.35 6.17 4.84
N VAL A 137 13.87 5.10 4.23
CA VAL A 137 12.83 5.15 3.19
C VAL A 137 11.47 5.14 3.89
N GLU A 138 10.61 6.08 3.55
CA GLU A 138 9.23 6.12 4.02
C GLU A 138 8.27 6.32 2.86
N TRP A 139 7.56 5.23 2.52
CA TRP A 139 6.55 5.23 1.48
C TRP A 139 5.32 6.00 1.94
N CYS A 140 5.14 7.17 1.35
CA CYS A 140 3.99 8.01 1.63
C CYS A 140 2.80 7.57 0.77
N LEU A 141 1.74 7.07 1.39
CA LEU A 141 0.49 6.72 0.70
C LEU A 141 -0.44 7.94 0.50
N SER A 142 -0.15 9.07 1.16
CA SER A 142 -0.85 10.33 1.01
C SER A 142 0.14 11.49 1.04
N ILE A 143 -0.22 12.63 0.45
CA ILE A 143 0.58 13.84 0.52
C ILE A 143 0.63 14.35 1.97
N PRO A 144 1.81 14.52 2.59
CA PRO A 144 1.90 15.03 3.95
C PRO A 144 1.62 16.54 4.01
N PRO A 145 1.26 17.10 5.19
CA PRO A 145 1.02 18.53 5.36
C PRO A 145 2.19 19.43 4.96
N ASN A 146 3.42 18.98 5.18
CA ASN A 146 4.65 19.68 4.82
C ASN A 146 5.21 19.20 3.46
N GLY A 147 4.37 18.55 2.65
CA GLY A 147 4.74 18.06 1.33
C GLY A 147 4.79 19.18 0.30
N PRO A 148 5.31 18.89 -0.91
CA PRO A 148 5.28 19.82 -2.03
C PRO A 148 3.82 20.15 -2.44
N GLU A 149 3.57 21.38 -2.89
CA GLU A 149 2.24 21.92 -3.31
C GLU A 149 1.72 21.33 -4.65
N ILE A 150 1.93 20.04 -4.89
CA ILE A 150 1.46 19.35 -6.10
C ILE A 150 -0.03 19.01 -5.98
N ALA A 151 -0.50 18.74 -4.76
CA ALA A 151 -1.91 18.56 -4.43
C ALA A 151 -2.13 18.76 -2.92
N PRO A 152 -3.38 18.95 -2.46
CA PRO A 152 -3.68 19.20 -1.05
C PRO A 152 -3.20 18.05 -0.14
N PRO A 153 -2.77 18.34 1.10
CA PRO A 153 -2.45 17.33 2.09
C PRO A 153 -3.58 16.30 2.28
N GLY A 154 -3.21 15.03 2.49
CA GLY A 154 -4.14 13.92 2.66
C GLY A 154 -4.64 13.31 1.34
N THR A 155 -4.38 13.93 0.19
CA THR A 155 -4.67 13.36 -1.13
C THR A 155 -3.87 12.07 -1.34
N PRO A 156 -4.43 11.01 -1.97
CA PRO A 156 -3.69 9.81 -2.33
C PRO A 156 -2.42 10.15 -3.12
N ALA A 157 -1.29 9.60 -2.69
CA ALA A 157 0.02 9.90 -3.29
C ALA A 157 0.28 9.19 -4.61
N VAL A 158 -0.57 8.22 -4.98
CA VAL A 158 -0.47 7.45 -6.22
C VAL A 158 -1.58 7.89 -7.17
N VAL A 159 -1.18 8.36 -8.35
CA VAL A 159 -2.09 8.66 -9.47
C VAL A 159 -1.62 7.87 -10.69
N LEU A 160 -2.52 7.04 -11.21
CA LEU A 160 -2.34 6.32 -12.47
C LEU A 160 -3.40 6.84 -13.43
N LYS A 161 -2.99 7.62 -14.43
CA LYS A 161 -3.90 8.12 -15.47
C LYS A 161 -3.24 8.00 -16.84
N GLY A 162 -3.74 7.08 -17.67
CA GLY A 162 -3.17 6.79 -18.99
C GLY A 162 -1.73 6.26 -18.88
N LYS A 163 -0.76 6.98 -19.45
CA LYS A 163 0.68 6.66 -19.40
C LYS A 163 1.42 7.34 -18.23
N MET A 164 0.72 8.11 -17.39
CA MET A 164 1.34 8.91 -16.33
C MET A 164 1.22 8.20 -14.98
N PHE A 165 2.37 8.01 -14.33
CA PHE A 165 2.52 7.47 -12.99
C PHE A 165 3.25 8.50 -12.11
N SER A 166 2.57 8.98 -11.07
CA SER A 166 3.15 9.92 -10.10
C SER A 166 3.18 9.28 -8.72
N LEU A 167 4.36 9.33 -8.06
CA LEU A 167 4.63 8.79 -6.74
C LEU A 167 5.27 9.85 -5.85
N TYR A 168 4.98 9.80 -4.56
CA TYR A 168 5.66 10.60 -3.54
C TYR A 168 6.37 9.69 -2.53
N ASN A 169 7.66 9.95 -2.30
CA ASN A 169 8.49 9.25 -1.33
C ASN A 169 9.27 10.30 -0.53
N SER A 170 9.32 10.18 0.80
CA SER A 170 10.15 11.03 1.65
C SER A 170 11.37 10.26 2.12
N ALA A 171 12.55 10.83 1.92
CA ALA A 171 13.80 10.33 2.49
C ALA A 171 14.25 11.28 3.60
N ASP A 172 14.34 10.77 4.84
CA ASP A 172 14.92 11.52 5.96
C ASP A 172 16.35 11.03 6.21
N ARG A 173 17.27 11.99 6.41
CA ARG A 173 18.64 11.68 6.84
C ARG A 173 18.57 11.44 8.34
N SER A 174 18.80 10.21 8.79
CA SER A 174 18.88 9.92 10.21
C SER A 174 19.82 10.92 10.90
N ARG A 175 19.27 11.76 11.79
CA ARG A 175 20.04 12.75 12.55
C ARG A 175 21.04 12.01 13.45
N HIS A 176 22.29 11.90 13.03
CA HIS A 176 23.39 11.85 13.99
C HIS A 176 23.58 13.28 14.54
N PRO A 177 23.70 13.49 15.86
CA PRO A 177 24.07 14.80 16.36
C PRO A 177 25.47 15.14 15.80
N PRO A 178 25.73 16.38 15.36
CA PRO A 178 27.10 16.78 15.09
C PRO A 178 27.85 16.69 16.42
N LEU A 179 28.88 15.84 16.46
CA LEU A 179 29.93 15.91 17.47
C LEU A 179 30.42 17.36 17.48
N ALA A 180 30.16 18.06 18.59
CA ALA A 180 30.69 19.38 18.84
C ALA A 180 32.22 19.30 18.75
N ARG A 181 32.79 19.84 17.67
CA ARG A 181 34.17 20.30 17.67
C ARG A 181 34.14 21.74 18.16
N SER A 182 34.46 21.94 19.43
CA SER A 182 35.02 23.21 19.90
C SER A 182 36.43 22.93 20.40
N ARG A 183 37.40 23.40 19.61
CA ARG A 183 38.69 23.86 20.14
C ARG A 183 38.45 25.07 21.04
#